data_AF-A0A3A4WLJ7-F1
#
_entry.id   AF-A0A3A4WLJ7-F1
#
_cell.length_a   1.000
_cell.length_b   1.000
_cell.length_c   1.000
_cell.angle_alpha   90.00
_cell.angle_beta   90.00
_cell.angle_gamma   90.00
#
_symmetry.space_group_name_H-M   'P 1'
#
loop_
_entity.id
_entity.type
_entity.pdbx_description
1 polymer ?
#
loop_
_entity_poly.entity_id
_entity_poly.type
_entity_poly.pdbx_seq_one_letter_code
_entity_poly.pdbx_strand_id
1 'polypeptide(L)'
;MLPAQCFTIQTDKDFTMTHSLHRSGDIESQKKDFVWFMYQTKGVNDKNIKPKALEFIAAAEAVGSENWGDVKTGPKIFYSVDEIKDRITDKSRLRGVFTKKEQVVEFLRRIKEKDTGMSVVISGVLSEVIPACKEAGVAPHSINYSLGVWGKKENLPDETTLSITTMCGHHMIPPKFVQYVTRRVQKGKMTPEEGGLELAKYCYCGIFNHVRCTEIIKEKFLK
;
A
#
# COMPACT_ATOMS: atom_id res chain seq x y z
N MET A 1 -7.47 -23.90 -10.79
CA MET A 1 -7.50 -23.07 -9.57
C MET A 1 -6.16 -22.36 -9.46
N LEU A 2 -6.05 -21.15 -10.02
CA LEU A 2 -4.89 -20.29 -9.79
C LEU A 2 -5.13 -19.49 -8.50
N PRO A 3 -4.23 -19.56 -7.51
CA PRO A 3 -4.45 -18.91 -6.23
C PRO A 3 -4.10 -17.42 -6.35
N ALA A 4 -5.10 -16.56 -6.16
CA ALA A 4 -4.89 -15.16 -5.80
C ALA A 4 -4.09 -15.14 -4.48
N GLN A 5 -2.96 -14.45 -4.46
CA GLN A 5 -2.09 -14.43 -3.29
C GLN A 5 -2.40 -13.20 -2.43
N CYS A 6 -2.29 -13.38 -1.13
CA CYS A 6 -2.60 -12.37 -0.14
C CYS A 6 -2.18 -12.92 1.22
N PHE A 7 -1.44 -12.13 2.00
CA PHE A 7 -0.69 -12.58 3.18
C PHE A 7 -0.76 -11.50 4.27
N THR A 8 -1.20 -11.76 5.51
CA THR A 8 -0.76 -11.06 6.75
C THR A 8 -1.15 -11.87 8.02
N ILE A 9 -0.63 -11.60 9.26
CA ILE A 9 -1.19 -11.75 10.67
C ILE A 9 -0.44 -10.84 11.67
N GLN A 10 -1.21 -10.36 12.66
CA GLN A 10 -1.06 -9.32 13.71
C GLN A 10 -0.52 -9.86 15.04
N THR A 11 0.15 -9.01 15.84
CA THR A 11 0.22 -9.18 17.31
C THR A 11 0.21 -7.83 18.07
N ASP A 12 -0.72 -7.76 19.03
CA ASP A 12 -0.91 -6.99 20.27
C ASP A 12 -0.94 -5.45 20.38
N LYS A 13 -2.05 -5.04 21.05
CA LYS A 13 -2.42 -3.82 21.80
C LYS A 13 -1.87 -2.47 21.32
N ASP A 14 -2.78 -1.70 20.73
CA ASP A 14 -2.72 -0.29 20.35
C ASP A 14 -1.78 0.10 19.18
N PHE A 15 -0.62 -0.53 18.99
CA PHE A 15 0.29 -0.23 17.86
C PHE A 15 0.70 -1.47 17.07
N THR A 16 0.38 -1.52 15.77
CA THR A 16 0.48 -2.74 14.96
C THR A 16 1.30 -2.56 13.69
N MET A 17 1.91 -3.66 13.23
CA MET A 17 2.68 -3.68 11.98
C MET A 17 2.16 -4.65 10.92
N THR A 18 2.23 -4.25 9.65
CA THR A 18 1.84 -5.08 8.50
C THR A 18 3.05 -5.48 7.64
N HIS A 19 2.89 -6.56 6.87
CA HIS A 19 3.99 -7.24 6.18
C HIS A 19 4.58 -6.47 4.98
N SER A 20 3.93 -5.40 4.48
CA SER A 20 4.55 -4.54 3.46
C SER A 20 5.68 -3.69 4.07
N LEU A 21 6.78 -4.36 4.41
CA LEU A 21 7.99 -3.82 5.01
C LEU A 21 7.74 -3.13 6.36
N HIS A 22 6.99 -3.79 7.25
CA HIS A 22 6.78 -3.38 8.64
C HIS A 22 6.08 -2.02 8.79
N ARG A 23 5.04 -1.75 8.00
CA ARG A 23 4.23 -0.53 8.15
C ARG A 23 3.69 -0.44 9.55
N SER A 24 3.88 0.66 10.25
CA SER A 24 3.53 0.79 11.66
C SER A 24 2.39 1.79 11.88
N GLY A 25 1.75 1.71 13.04
CA GLY A 25 0.78 2.70 13.49
C GLY A 25 -0.32 2.12 14.36
N ASP A 26 -1.19 3.02 14.80
CA ASP A 26 -2.40 2.67 15.52
C ASP A 26 -3.25 1.64 14.75
N ILE A 27 -3.84 0.67 15.45
CA ILE A 27 -4.60 -0.42 14.84
C ILE A 27 -5.80 0.07 14.01
N GLU A 28 -6.55 1.05 14.50
CA GLU A 28 -7.71 1.60 13.78
C GLU A 28 -7.26 2.40 12.56
N SER A 29 -6.12 3.09 12.66
CA SER A 29 -5.46 3.72 11.50
C SER A 29 -5.04 2.67 10.46
N GLN A 30 -4.50 1.53 10.89
CA GLN A 30 -3.99 0.46 10.02
C GLN A 30 -5.09 -0.35 9.34
N LYS A 31 -6.30 -0.42 9.93
CA LYS A 31 -7.49 -1.01 9.29
C LYS A 31 -7.93 -0.24 8.03
N LYS A 32 -7.37 0.94 7.79
CA LYS A 32 -7.57 1.76 6.59
C LYS A 32 -6.37 1.72 5.64
N ASP A 33 -5.46 0.75 5.80
CA ASP A 33 -4.24 0.64 5.01
C ASP A 33 -4.06 -0.76 4.40
N PHE A 34 -4.54 -0.93 3.17
CA PHE A 34 -4.39 -2.17 2.41
C PHE A 34 -3.50 -1.94 1.21
N VAL A 35 -2.41 -2.67 1.10
CA VAL A 35 -1.52 -2.62 -0.06
C VAL A 35 -1.77 -3.81 -0.94
N TRP A 36 -1.86 -3.60 -2.25
CA TRP A 36 -1.94 -4.68 -3.23
C TRP A 36 -0.71 -4.70 -4.12
N PHE A 37 -0.29 -5.89 -4.56
CA PHE A 37 0.77 -6.09 -5.54
C PHE A 37 0.31 -7.06 -6.62
N MET A 38 0.74 -6.81 -7.85
CA MET A 38 0.77 -7.81 -8.91
C MET A 38 2.19 -8.38 -8.99
N TYR A 39 2.33 -9.70 -8.85
CA TYR A 39 3.61 -10.38 -8.98
C TYR A 39 3.57 -11.47 -10.06
N GLN A 40 4.71 -11.58 -10.73
CA GLN A 40 5.06 -12.68 -11.62
C GLN A 40 6.26 -13.43 -11.05
N THR A 41 6.26 -14.73 -11.24
CA THR A 41 7.36 -15.63 -10.96
C THR A 41 8.32 -15.59 -12.14
N LYS A 42 9.58 -15.23 -11.86
CA LYS A 42 10.63 -15.10 -12.88
C LYS A 42 10.83 -16.44 -13.60
N GLY A 43 10.86 -16.40 -14.92
CA GLY A 43 11.02 -17.59 -15.77
C GLY A 43 9.79 -18.51 -15.85
N VAL A 44 8.68 -18.18 -15.21
CA VAL A 44 7.43 -18.99 -15.24
C VAL A 44 6.32 -18.25 -15.96
N ASN A 45 5.97 -17.04 -15.49
CA ASN A 45 4.86 -16.25 -16.03
C ASN A 45 5.23 -14.76 -16.20
N ASP A 46 6.52 -14.45 -16.35
CA ASP A 46 7.09 -13.10 -16.44
C ASP A 46 7.19 -12.53 -17.87
N LYS A 47 6.41 -13.09 -18.80
CA LYS A 47 6.30 -12.64 -20.19
C LYS A 47 4.88 -12.19 -20.49
N ASN A 48 4.78 -11.31 -21.50
CA ASN A 48 3.51 -10.73 -21.95
C ASN A 48 2.75 -10.10 -20.76
N ILE A 49 3.45 -9.25 -19.99
CA ILE A 49 2.91 -8.66 -18.76
C ILE A 49 1.89 -7.58 -19.06
N LYS A 50 2.05 -6.82 -20.15
CA LYS A 50 1.20 -5.65 -20.43
C LYS A 50 -0.30 -5.95 -20.40
N PRO A 51 -0.83 -6.97 -21.11
CA PRO A 51 -2.27 -7.29 -21.03
C PRO A 51 -2.74 -7.65 -19.62
N LYS A 52 -1.95 -8.43 -18.88
CA LYS A 52 -2.28 -8.85 -17.50
C LYS A 52 -2.27 -7.64 -16.55
N ALA A 53 -1.30 -6.76 -16.72
CA ALA A 53 -1.16 -5.53 -15.96
C ALA A 53 -2.35 -4.58 -16.19
N LEU A 54 -2.86 -4.50 -17.41
CA LEU A 54 -4.05 -3.69 -17.73
C LEU A 54 -5.31 -4.21 -17.04
N GLU A 55 -5.48 -5.52 -16.89
CA GLU A 55 -6.58 -6.10 -16.11
C GLU A 55 -6.48 -5.73 -14.62
N PHE A 56 -5.26 -5.74 -14.05
CA PHE A 56 -5.03 -5.29 -12.68
C PHE A 56 -5.32 -3.81 -12.49
N ILE A 57 -4.89 -2.97 -13.43
CA ILE A 57 -5.16 -1.53 -13.40
C ILE A 57 -6.67 -1.29 -13.47
N ALA A 58 -7.37 -1.92 -14.43
CA ALA A 58 -8.81 -1.79 -14.55
C ALA A 58 -9.55 -2.23 -13.27
N ALA A 59 -9.12 -3.34 -12.65
CA ALA A 59 -9.69 -3.79 -11.38
C ALA A 59 -9.44 -2.79 -10.23
N ALA A 60 -8.23 -2.26 -10.11
CA ALA A 60 -7.88 -1.27 -9.08
C ALA A 60 -8.60 0.07 -9.28
N GLU A 61 -8.74 0.53 -10.53
CA GLU A 61 -9.47 1.75 -10.87
C GLU A 61 -10.98 1.60 -10.63
N ALA A 62 -11.56 0.44 -10.96
CA ALA A 62 -12.99 0.17 -10.75
C ALA A 62 -13.40 0.22 -9.27
N VAL A 63 -12.49 -0.15 -8.35
CA VAL A 63 -12.74 -0.06 -6.91
C VAL A 63 -12.26 1.26 -6.29
N GLY A 64 -11.77 2.19 -7.11
CA GLY A 64 -11.34 3.51 -6.64
C GLY A 64 -10.04 3.50 -5.84
N SER A 65 -9.04 2.71 -6.23
CA SER A 65 -7.70 2.73 -5.60
C SER A 65 -7.15 4.15 -5.52
N GLU A 66 -6.81 4.58 -4.31
CA GLU A 66 -6.37 5.95 -4.01
C GLU A 66 -5.05 6.24 -4.72
N ASN A 67 -4.16 5.25 -4.77
CA ASN A 67 -2.92 5.33 -5.52
C ASN A 67 -2.48 3.96 -6.02
N TRP A 68 -1.82 3.94 -7.17
CA TRP A 68 -1.12 2.78 -7.70
C TRP A 68 -0.03 3.24 -8.66
N GLY A 69 0.95 2.38 -8.91
CA GLY A 69 2.05 2.69 -9.81
C GLY A 69 2.76 1.47 -10.34
N ASP A 70 3.60 1.73 -11.36
CA ASP A 70 4.62 0.79 -11.80
C ASP A 70 5.96 1.20 -11.18
N VAL A 71 6.71 0.24 -10.62
CA VAL A 71 8.04 0.50 -10.04
C VAL A 71 9.01 1.15 -11.05
N LYS A 72 8.82 0.93 -12.36
CA LYS A 72 9.65 1.55 -13.40
C LYS A 72 9.20 2.96 -13.77
N THR A 73 7.90 3.17 -13.96
CA THR A 73 7.38 4.46 -14.42
C THR A 73 7.10 5.42 -13.28
N GLY A 74 6.52 4.94 -12.18
CA GLY A 74 6.06 5.75 -11.06
C GLY A 74 4.56 5.61 -10.80
N PRO A 75 4.03 6.37 -9.83
CA PRO A 75 2.64 6.30 -9.40
C PRO A 75 1.72 7.29 -10.12
N LYS A 76 0.41 7.01 -10.14
CA LYS A 76 -0.63 7.85 -10.76
C LYS A 76 -0.81 9.23 -10.13
N ILE A 77 -0.22 9.47 -8.96
CA ILE A 77 -0.16 10.80 -8.33
C ILE A 77 0.90 11.72 -8.99
N PHE A 78 1.81 11.19 -9.82
CA PHE A 78 2.81 11.99 -10.55
C PHE A 78 2.71 11.89 -12.06
N TYR A 79 2.32 10.72 -12.55
CA TYR A 79 2.23 10.46 -13.97
C TYR A 79 0.78 10.28 -14.37
N SER A 80 0.45 10.67 -15.60
CA SER A 80 -0.86 10.36 -16.16
C SER A 80 -1.04 8.84 -16.24
N VAL A 81 -2.29 8.39 -16.08
CA VAL A 81 -2.61 6.96 -16.16
C VAL A 81 -2.21 6.39 -17.53
N ASP A 82 -2.42 7.14 -18.61
CA ASP A 82 -2.06 6.71 -19.97
C ASP A 82 -0.54 6.56 -20.13
N GLU A 83 0.25 7.51 -19.62
CA GLU A 83 1.71 7.41 -19.63
C GLU A 83 2.21 6.17 -18.87
N ILE A 84 1.58 5.84 -17.73
CA ILE A 84 1.93 4.62 -16.98
C ILE A 84 1.57 3.38 -17.82
N LYS A 85 0.35 3.31 -18.37
CA LYS A 85 -0.14 2.19 -19.20
C LYS A 85 0.74 1.97 -20.44
N ASP A 86 1.18 3.04 -21.09
CA ASP A 86 2.01 2.98 -22.29
C ASP A 86 3.39 2.39 -22.02
N ARG A 87 3.99 2.75 -20.87
CA ARG A 87 5.34 2.32 -20.46
C ARG A 87 5.41 0.93 -19.82
N ILE A 88 4.30 0.20 -19.70
CA ILE A 88 4.31 -1.15 -19.13
C ILE A 88 5.14 -2.10 -20.01
N THR A 89 6.08 -2.81 -19.38
CA THR A 89 6.92 -3.84 -20.01
C THR A 89 6.88 -5.14 -19.21
N ASP A 90 7.52 -6.19 -19.71
CA ASP A 90 7.72 -7.45 -18.95
C ASP A 90 8.50 -7.28 -17.64
N LYS A 91 9.21 -6.15 -17.48
CA LYS A 91 9.93 -5.80 -16.26
C LYS A 91 9.09 -4.99 -15.26
N SER A 92 7.87 -4.60 -15.63
CA SER A 92 6.98 -3.82 -14.78
C SER A 92 6.50 -4.62 -13.58
N ARG A 93 6.24 -3.91 -12.48
CA ARG A 93 5.74 -4.44 -11.20
C ARG A 93 4.72 -3.47 -10.67
N LEU A 94 3.44 -3.82 -10.81
CA LEU A 94 2.34 -2.99 -10.35
C LEU A 94 2.05 -3.22 -8.88
N ARG A 95 1.68 -2.14 -8.19
CA ARG A 95 1.22 -2.16 -6.82
C ARG A 95 0.48 -0.87 -6.50
N GLY A 96 -0.30 -0.91 -5.44
CA GLY A 96 -1.07 0.25 -5.01
C GLY A 96 -1.66 0.08 -3.63
N VAL A 97 -2.59 0.96 -3.31
CA VAL A 97 -3.20 1.04 -1.99
C VAL A 97 -4.72 1.17 -2.10
N PHE A 98 -5.41 0.58 -1.13
CA PHE A 98 -6.82 0.74 -0.83
C PHE A 98 -6.96 1.27 0.60
N THR A 99 -8.04 2.02 0.86
CA THR A 99 -8.35 2.53 2.20
C THR A 99 -9.48 1.76 2.90
N LYS A 100 -10.14 0.85 2.19
CA LYS A 100 -11.33 0.14 2.68
C LYS A 100 -11.28 -1.35 2.37
N LYS A 101 -11.84 -2.15 3.27
CA LYS A 101 -11.94 -3.60 3.12
C LYS A 101 -12.75 -3.98 1.88
N GLU A 102 -13.82 -3.26 1.58
CA GLU A 102 -14.72 -3.54 0.45
C GLU A 102 -13.98 -3.43 -0.90
N GLN A 103 -13.01 -2.51 -1.00
CA GLN A 103 -12.16 -2.40 -2.18
C GLN A 103 -11.31 -3.65 -2.38
N VAL A 104 -10.77 -4.21 -1.29
CA VAL A 104 -10.02 -5.47 -1.33
C VAL A 104 -10.89 -6.62 -1.81
N VAL A 105 -12.11 -6.74 -1.26
CA VAL A 105 -13.05 -7.80 -1.63
C VAL A 105 -13.37 -7.75 -3.12
N GLU A 106 -13.79 -6.59 -3.62
CA GLU A 106 -14.19 -6.43 -5.01
C GLU A 106 -13.00 -6.54 -5.97
N PHE A 107 -11.83 -6.03 -5.59
CA PHE A 107 -10.61 -6.20 -6.36
C PHE A 107 -10.26 -7.68 -6.52
N LEU A 108 -10.28 -8.45 -5.42
CA LEU A 108 -9.98 -9.89 -5.47
C LEU A 108 -11.00 -10.67 -6.30
N ARG A 109 -12.30 -10.32 -6.23
CA ARG A 109 -13.34 -10.91 -7.09
C ARG A 109 -13.03 -10.71 -8.57
N ARG A 110 -12.74 -9.47 -8.97
CA ARG A 110 -12.41 -9.12 -10.35
C ARG A 110 -11.16 -9.85 -10.84
N ILE A 111 -10.09 -9.86 -10.06
CA ILE A 111 -8.85 -10.54 -10.47
C ILE A 111 -9.05 -12.05 -10.57
N LYS A 112 -9.81 -12.65 -9.65
CA LYS A 112 -10.16 -14.08 -9.70
C LYS A 112 -10.91 -14.42 -10.98
N GLU A 113 -11.89 -13.60 -11.38
CA GLU A 113 -12.66 -13.79 -12.61
C GLU A 113 -11.79 -13.72 -13.87
N LYS A 114 -10.81 -12.80 -13.87
CA LYS A 114 -9.89 -12.59 -15.00
C LYS A 114 -8.84 -13.69 -15.19
N ASP A 115 -8.57 -14.46 -14.15
CA ASP A 115 -7.65 -15.62 -14.15
C ASP A 115 -6.34 -15.39 -14.92
N THR A 116 -5.70 -14.23 -14.69
CA THR A 116 -4.53 -13.77 -15.47
C THR A 116 -3.27 -14.64 -15.31
N GLY A 117 -3.30 -15.62 -14.41
CA GLY A 117 -2.16 -16.42 -14.00
C GLY A 117 -1.13 -15.66 -13.16
N MET A 118 -1.44 -14.44 -12.70
CA MET A 118 -0.56 -13.64 -11.83
C MET A 118 -0.81 -13.91 -10.36
N SER A 119 0.25 -13.70 -9.58
CA SER A 119 0.13 -13.50 -8.15
C SER A 119 -0.53 -12.16 -7.86
N VAL A 120 -1.51 -12.18 -6.96
CA VAL A 120 -1.92 -10.99 -6.21
C VAL A 120 -1.14 -11.00 -4.89
N VAL A 121 -0.88 -9.90 -4.21
CA VAL A 121 -0.53 -9.92 -2.77
C VAL A 121 -1.31 -8.80 -2.14
N ILE A 122 -2.17 -9.08 -1.14
CA ILE A 122 -2.72 -8.03 -0.25
C ILE A 122 -2.02 -8.08 1.09
N SER A 123 -1.62 -6.91 1.58
CA SER A 123 -1.05 -6.67 2.90
C SER A 123 -1.94 -5.68 3.64
N GLY A 124 -2.22 -5.93 4.91
CA GLY A 124 -3.03 -5.05 5.75
C GLY A 124 -3.20 -5.66 7.13
N VAL A 125 -4.04 -5.06 7.97
CA VAL A 125 -4.39 -5.68 9.25
C VAL A 125 -5.13 -6.97 8.97
N LEU A 126 -4.77 -8.00 9.70
CA LEU A 126 -5.14 -9.33 9.30
C LEU A 126 -6.55 -9.75 9.71
N SER A 127 -7.02 -9.21 10.84
CA SER A 127 -8.44 -9.28 11.18
C SER A 127 -9.34 -8.67 10.10
N GLU A 128 -8.80 -7.86 9.18
CA GLU A 128 -9.52 -7.31 8.03
C GLU A 128 -9.29 -8.13 6.75
N VAL A 129 -8.03 -8.49 6.48
CA VAL A 129 -7.62 -9.14 5.22
C VAL A 129 -8.14 -10.58 5.08
N ILE A 130 -8.09 -11.41 6.12
CA ILE A 130 -8.62 -12.79 6.04
C ILE A 130 -10.13 -12.81 5.76
N PRO A 131 -10.95 -12.03 6.50
CA PRO A 131 -12.36 -11.91 6.16
C PRO A 131 -12.60 -11.40 4.74
N ALA A 132 -11.81 -10.42 4.27
CA ALA A 132 -11.92 -9.93 2.90
C ALA A 132 -11.66 -11.03 1.85
N CYS A 133 -10.62 -11.85 2.05
CA CYS A 133 -10.34 -13.00 1.19
C CYS A 133 -11.48 -14.01 1.18
N LYS A 134 -11.99 -14.39 2.36
CA LYS A 134 -13.12 -15.33 2.49
C LYS A 134 -14.36 -14.79 1.75
N GLU A 135 -14.66 -13.51 1.93
CA GLU A 135 -15.80 -12.85 1.31
C GLU A 135 -15.68 -12.76 -0.22
N ALA A 136 -14.46 -12.56 -0.75
CA ALA A 136 -14.15 -12.62 -2.17
C ALA A 136 -14.11 -14.07 -2.73
N GLY A 137 -14.26 -15.08 -1.88
CA GLY A 137 -14.21 -16.49 -2.27
C GLY A 137 -12.82 -16.95 -2.70
N VAL A 138 -11.76 -16.37 -2.12
CA VAL A 138 -10.37 -16.80 -2.32
C VAL A 138 -9.76 -17.26 -0.99
N ALA A 139 -8.83 -18.22 -1.06
CA ALA A 139 -8.08 -18.71 0.10
C ALA A 139 -6.61 -18.30 -0.02
N PRO A 140 -6.04 -17.63 1.01
CA PRO A 140 -4.59 -17.40 1.09
C PRO A 140 -3.83 -18.73 1.02
N HIS A 141 -2.83 -18.82 0.14
CA HIS A 141 -2.00 -20.03 0.06
C HIS A 141 -0.75 -19.96 0.96
N SER A 142 -0.37 -18.78 1.42
CA SER A 142 0.72 -18.57 2.38
C SER A 142 0.54 -17.23 3.10
N ILE A 143 1.21 -17.07 4.24
CA ILE A 143 1.09 -15.89 5.11
C ILE A 143 2.47 -15.49 5.65
N ASN A 144 2.75 -14.19 5.66
CA ASN A 144 3.95 -13.62 6.26
C ASN A 144 3.56 -12.67 7.40
N TYR A 145 4.35 -12.71 8.49
CA TYR A 145 4.09 -11.99 9.74
C TYR A 145 5.18 -10.95 9.97
N SER A 146 4.79 -9.76 10.39
CA SER A 146 5.73 -8.77 10.93
C SER A 146 5.81 -8.94 12.44
N LEU A 147 6.92 -9.48 12.94
CA LEU A 147 7.09 -9.78 14.37
C LEU A 147 7.42 -8.58 15.26
N GLY A 148 7.68 -7.40 14.70
CA GLY A 148 8.22 -6.32 15.53
C GLY A 148 9.50 -5.71 14.99
N VAL A 149 9.80 -4.52 15.51
CA VAL A 149 11.18 -4.06 15.63
C VAL A 149 11.66 -4.39 17.05
N TRP A 150 12.86 -4.98 17.15
CA TRP A 150 13.47 -5.45 18.40
C TRP A 150 14.80 -4.73 18.64
N GLY A 151 15.24 -4.65 19.89
CA GLY A 151 16.49 -3.98 20.27
C GLY A 151 16.29 -2.54 20.78
N LYS A 152 17.25 -1.65 20.47
CA LYS A 152 17.29 -0.24 20.93
C LYS A 152 16.23 0.65 20.25
N LYS A 153 14.96 0.40 20.55
CA LYS A 153 13.81 1.10 19.97
C LYS A 153 13.80 2.61 20.29
N GLU A 154 14.49 3.03 21.33
CA GLU A 154 14.72 4.43 21.69
C GLU A 154 15.50 5.23 20.63
N ASN A 155 16.21 4.55 19.72
CA ASN A 155 16.89 5.19 18.59
C ASN A 155 15.96 5.41 17.38
N LEU A 156 14.75 4.84 17.39
CA LEU A 156 13.79 5.02 16.31
C LEU A 156 13.13 6.40 16.42
N PRO A 157 12.61 6.95 15.30
CA PRO A 157 11.68 8.07 15.37
C PRO A 157 10.48 7.75 16.27
N ASP A 158 9.79 8.79 16.74
CA ASP A 158 8.56 8.63 17.49
C ASP A 158 7.50 7.85 16.66
N GLU A 159 6.53 7.24 17.36
CA GLU A 159 5.52 6.38 16.74
C GLU A 159 4.71 7.06 15.64
N THR A 160 4.43 8.36 15.77
CA THR A 160 3.70 9.12 14.76
C THR A 160 4.55 9.29 13.52
N THR A 161 5.81 9.69 13.67
CA THR A 161 6.75 9.78 12.55
C THR A 161 6.97 8.42 11.89
N LEU A 162 7.17 7.34 12.67
CA LEU A 162 7.29 5.97 12.14
C LEU A 162 6.06 5.55 11.34
N SER A 163 4.87 5.87 11.82
CA SER A 163 3.62 5.49 11.13
C SER A 163 3.49 6.07 9.73
N ILE A 164 4.17 7.21 9.48
CA ILE A 164 4.28 7.86 8.18
C ILE A 164 5.45 7.30 7.37
N THR A 165 6.67 7.27 7.93
CA THR A 165 7.87 6.88 7.17
C THR A 165 7.84 5.42 6.70
N THR A 166 7.20 4.55 7.48
CA THR A 166 7.05 3.13 7.17
C THR A 166 6.02 2.87 6.07
N MET A 167 5.11 3.80 5.72
CA MET A 167 4.13 3.58 4.64
C MET A 167 4.77 3.36 3.27
N CYS A 168 5.93 3.96 2.99
CA CYS A 168 6.64 3.66 1.73
C CYS A 168 7.16 2.21 1.71
N GLY A 169 7.23 1.56 2.86
CA GLY A 169 7.85 0.25 3.09
C GLY A 169 9.38 0.29 3.03
N HIS A 170 9.96 0.96 2.04
CA HIS A 170 11.42 1.10 1.92
C HIS A 170 12.03 2.14 2.87
N HIS A 171 11.21 2.81 3.71
CA HIS A 171 11.68 3.87 4.60
C HIS A 171 12.42 5.02 3.88
N MET A 172 12.06 5.29 2.62
CA MET A 172 12.67 6.34 1.80
C MET A 172 12.27 7.77 2.21
N ILE A 173 11.34 7.93 3.15
CA ILE A 173 10.90 9.22 3.65
C ILE A 173 11.72 9.55 4.90
N PRO A 174 12.60 10.57 4.86
CA PRO A 174 13.39 10.93 6.02
C PRO A 174 12.50 11.48 7.15
N PRO A 175 12.73 11.11 8.43
CA PRO A 175 11.97 11.65 9.57
C PRO A 175 11.96 13.18 9.64
N LYS A 176 13.10 13.83 9.33
CA LYS A 176 13.20 15.30 9.27
C LYS A 176 12.34 15.92 8.17
N PHE A 177 12.09 15.19 7.08
CA PHE A 177 11.21 15.66 6.01
C PHE A 177 9.75 15.60 6.44
N VAL A 178 9.34 14.56 7.17
CA VAL A 178 8.00 14.51 7.82
C VAL A 178 7.80 15.73 8.71
N GLN A 179 8.76 16.03 9.60
CA GLN A 179 8.70 17.21 10.48
C GLN A 179 8.65 18.54 9.72
N TYR A 180 9.35 18.63 8.58
CA TYR A 180 9.30 19.82 7.73
C TYR A 180 7.89 20.02 7.15
N VAL A 181 7.30 18.97 6.58
CA VAL A 181 5.97 19.01 5.98
C VAL A 181 4.90 19.33 7.04
N THR A 182 4.89 18.61 8.17
CA THR A 182 3.88 18.83 9.22
C THR A 182 3.96 20.22 9.82
N ARG A 183 5.17 20.79 10.00
CA ARG A 183 5.35 22.17 10.46
C ARG A 183 4.78 23.20 9.48
N ARG A 184 4.84 22.93 8.17
CA ARG A 184 4.22 23.83 7.17
C ARG A 184 2.71 23.75 7.24
N VAL A 185 2.15 22.55 7.46
CA VAL A 185 0.71 22.35 7.67
C VAL A 185 0.23 23.10 8.92
N GLN A 186 0.94 22.96 10.04
CA GLN A 186 0.65 23.69 11.30
C GLN A 186 0.67 25.21 11.15
N LYS A 187 1.53 25.74 10.26
CA LYS A 187 1.64 27.17 10.00
C LYS A 187 0.64 27.67 8.94
N GLY A 188 -0.29 26.83 8.48
CA GLY A 188 -1.25 27.16 7.43
C GLY A 188 -0.61 27.41 6.06
N LYS A 189 0.63 26.95 5.83
CA LYS A 189 1.37 27.13 4.56
C LYS A 189 1.13 26.00 3.56
N MET A 190 0.35 25.01 3.95
CA MET A 190 0.05 23.77 3.23
C MET A 190 -1.17 23.13 3.91
N THR A 191 -2.09 22.53 3.16
CA THR A 191 -3.18 21.73 3.74
C THR A 191 -2.69 20.35 4.17
N PRO A 192 -3.38 19.64 5.09
CA PRO A 192 -3.06 18.26 5.41
C PRO A 192 -3.00 17.34 4.19
N GLU A 193 -3.93 17.51 3.25
CA GLU A 193 -4.02 16.75 2.00
C GLU A 193 -2.79 17.00 1.12
N GLU A 194 -2.39 18.26 0.96
CA GLU A 194 -1.15 18.63 0.25
C GLU A 194 0.08 18.02 0.94
N GLY A 195 0.11 18.01 2.28
CA GLY A 195 1.17 17.39 3.06
C GLY A 195 1.27 15.88 2.85
N GLY A 196 0.13 15.18 2.84
CA GLY A 196 0.06 13.75 2.55
C GLY A 196 0.57 13.41 1.14
N LEU A 197 0.20 14.22 0.15
CA LEU A 197 0.67 14.08 -1.23
C LEU A 197 2.16 14.42 -1.38
N GLU A 198 2.65 15.43 -0.67
CA GLU A 198 4.07 15.82 -0.67
C GLU A 198 4.96 14.68 -0.14
N LEU A 199 4.53 14.00 0.93
CA LEU A 199 5.26 12.85 1.48
C LEU A 199 5.18 11.64 0.56
N ALA A 200 4.06 11.45 -0.14
CA ALA A 200 3.89 10.37 -1.11
C ALA A 200 4.89 10.44 -2.29
N LYS A 201 5.49 11.63 -2.56
CA LYS A 201 6.55 11.83 -3.59
C LYS A 201 7.76 10.93 -3.43
N TYR A 202 8.04 10.52 -2.21
CA TYR A 202 9.17 9.66 -1.90
C TYR A 202 8.84 8.16 -2.03
N CYS A 203 7.59 7.82 -2.37
CA CYS A 203 7.18 6.45 -2.66
C CYS A 203 6.95 6.26 -4.16
N TYR A 204 8.03 6.00 -4.88
CA TYR A 204 7.97 5.85 -6.34
C TYR A 204 7.15 4.65 -6.81
N CYS A 205 6.95 3.66 -5.95
CA CYS A 205 6.20 2.45 -6.31
C CYS A 205 4.69 2.57 -6.09
N GLY A 206 4.19 3.66 -5.50
CA GLY A 206 2.76 3.96 -5.43
C GLY A 206 1.97 3.34 -4.28
N ILE A 207 2.63 2.72 -3.30
CA ILE A 207 1.94 2.09 -2.16
C ILE A 207 1.69 3.05 -0.99
N PHE A 208 2.30 4.24 -0.97
CA PHE A 208 2.12 5.18 0.13
C PHE A 208 0.66 5.66 0.21
N ASN A 209 0.07 5.47 1.38
CA ASN A 209 -1.32 5.81 1.66
C ASN A 209 -1.43 7.29 2.06
N HIS A 210 -1.49 8.17 1.06
CA HIS A 210 -1.59 9.61 1.30
C HIS A 210 -2.88 10.01 2.04
N VAL A 211 -3.96 9.23 1.91
CA VAL A 211 -5.21 9.44 2.66
C VAL A 211 -4.99 9.16 4.15
N ARG A 212 -4.42 8.00 4.50
CA ARG A 212 -4.06 7.70 5.90
C ARG A 212 -3.07 8.71 6.46
N CYS A 213 -2.08 9.13 5.67
CA CYS A 213 -1.12 10.15 6.08
C CYS A 213 -1.81 11.49 6.40
N THR A 214 -2.79 11.89 5.58
CA THR A 214 -3.59 13.10 5.80
C THR A 214 -4.30 13.06 7.14
N GLU A 215 -4.94 11.94 7.48
CA GLU A 215 -5.65 11.78 8.75
C GLU A 215 -4.69 11.81 9.95
N ILE A 216 -3.52 11.15 9.85
CA ILE A 216 -2.47 11.24 10.88
C ILE A 216 -2.01 12.70 11.07
N ILE A 217 -1.84 13.45 9.98
CA ILE A 217 -1.45 14.87 10.04
C ILE A 217 -2.51 15.68 10.79
N LYS A 218 -3.79 15.52 10.45
CA LYS A 218 -4.91 16.21 11.12
C LYS A 218 -4.98 15.88 12.60
N GLU A 219 -4.94 14.59 12.95
CA GLU A 219 -5.16 14.12 14.32
C GLU A 219 -4.00 14.38 15.28
N LYS A 220 -2.77 14.43 14.77
CA LYS A 220 -1.56 14.49 15.62
C LYS A 220 -0.86 15.85 15.58
N PHE A 221 -1.09 16.66 14.55
CA PHE A 221 -0.35 17.91 14.37
C PHE A 221 -1.24 19.16 14.31
N LEU A 222 -2.54 19.05 14.06
CA LEU A 222 -3.46 20.20 14.01
C LEU A 222 -4.41 20.30 15.23
N LYS A 223 -4.07 19.61 16.32
CA LYS A 223 -4.76 19.76 17.61
C LYS A 223 -4.32 21.02 18.33
#